data_AF-A0A0F2QEW0-F1
#
_entry.id   AF-A0A0F2QEW0-F1
#
_cell.length_a   1.000
_cell.length_b   1.000
_cell.length_c   1.000
_cell.angle_alpha   90.00
_cell.angle_beta   90.00
_cell.angle_gamma   90.00
#
_symmetry.space_group_name_H-M   'P 1'
#
loop_
_entity.id
_entity.type
_entity.pdbx_description
1 polymer ?
#
loop_
_entity_poly.entity_id
_entity_poly.type
_entity_poly.pdbx_seq_one_letter_code
_entity_poly.pdbx_strand_id
1 'polypeptide(L)'
;MDKLEKIFYLQKKLDDKIIQQRNVEFDLEIWIEKEVLAIISELAELLNETNFKWWKNPKKIDNSAIKGEIIDVFHFVISICLKVGITPQELYDAYLDKNKENILRQEGLTEKKGYSLNE
;
A
#
# COMPACT_ATOMS: atom_id res chain seq x y z
N MET A 1 -19.22 -7.68 -9.85
CA MET A 1 -18.15 -7.37 -8.91
C MET A 1 -16.82 -7.62 -9.58
N ASP A 2 -15.99 -6.60 -9.75
CA ASP A 2 -14.66 -6.75 -10.32
C ASP A 2 -13.63 -7.27 -9.29
N LYS A 3 -12.36 -7.38 -9.71
CA LYS A 3 -11.28 -7.88 -8.84
C LYS A 3 -10.99 -6.95 -7.67
N LEU A 4 -11.00 -5.63 -7.86
CA LEU A 4 -10.69 -4.65 -6.82
C LEU A 4 -11.84 -4.58 -5.79
N GLU A 5 -13.08 -4.56 -6.27
CA GLU A 5 -14.26 -4.65 -5.41
C GLU A 5 -14.25 -5.95 -4.58
N LYS A 6 -13.84 -7.08 -5.18
CA LYS A 6 -13.70 -8.35 -4.46
C LYS A 6 -12.64 -8.26 -3.36
N ILE A 7 -11.51 -7.61 -3.63
CA ILE A 7 -10.42 -7.42 -2.65
C ILE A 7 -10.90 -6.59 -1.47
N PHE A 8 -11.51 -5.43 -1.71
CA PHE A 8 -12.07 -4.58 -0.64
C PHE A 8 -13.12 -5.32 0.19
N TYR A 9 -14.00 -6.07 -0.47
CA TYR A 9 -15.01 -6.87 0.21
C TYR A 9 -14.39 -7.92 1.14
N LEU A 10 -13.37 -8.64 0.67
CA LEU A 10 -12.69 -9.66 1.47
C LEU A 10 -11.89 -9.03 2.61
N GLN A 11 -11.21 -7.91 2.35
CA GLN A 11 -10.46 -7.19 3.37
C GLN A 11 -11.38 -6.70 4.49
N LYS A 12 -12.49 -6.05 4.13
CA LYS A 12 -13.45 -5.56 5.12
C LYS A 12 -13.93 -6.69 6.03
N LYS A 13 -14.26 -7.86 5.45
CA LYS A 13 -14.67 -9.04 6.23
C LYS A 13 -13.59 -9.53 7.19
N LEU A 14 -12.34 -9.50 6.76
CA LEU A 14 -11.21 -9.91 7.59
C LEU A 14 -11.02 -8.91 8.75
N ASP A 15 -11.00 -7.62 8.45
CA ASP A 15 -10.83 -6.55 9.42
C ASP A 15 -11.96 -6.57 10.47
N ASP A 16 -13.21 -6.62 10.03
CA ASP A 16 -14.38 -6.68 10.92
C ASP A 16 -14.28 -7.88 11.87
N LYS A 17 -13.86 -9.04 11.34
CA LYS A 17 -13.68 -10.27 12.13
C LYS A 17 -12.55 -10.11 13.16
N ILE A 18 -11.40 -9.56 12.77
CA ILE A 18 -10.26 -9.36 13.68
C ILE A 18 -10.64 -8.35 14.78
N ILE A 19 -11.25 -7.24 14.42
CA ILE A 19 -11.70 -6.19 15.35
C ILE A 19 -12.65 -6.77 16.39
N GLN A 20 -13.65 -7.53 15.94
CA GLN A 20 -14.61 -8.19 16.82
C GLN A 20 -13.92 -9.20 17.74
N GLN A 21 -13.05 -10.05 17.21
CA GLN A 21 -12.36 -11.10 17.98
C GLN A 21 -11.35 -10.54 18.99
N ARG A 22 -10.73 -9.40 18.69
CA ARG A 22 -9.74 -8.74 19.54
C ARG A 22 -10.36 -7.70 20.47
N ASN A 23 -11.67 -7.44 20.37
CA ASN A 23 -12.39 -6.41 21.11
C ASN A 23 -11.68 -5.04 21.04
N VAL A 24 -11.32 -4.65 19.81
CA VAL A 24 -10.60 -3.41 19.54
C VAL A 24 -11.58 -2.31 19.18
N GLU A 25 -11.45 -1.16 19.84
CA GLU A 25 -12.19 0.04 19.51
C GLU A 25 -11.20 1.21 19.50
N PHE A 26 -11.05 1.84 18.33
CA PHE A 26 -10.18 2.98 18.10
C PHE A 26 -10.96 4.04 17.33
N ASP A 27 -10.63 5.31 17.57
CA ASP A 27 -11.03 6.39 16.69
C ASP A 27 -10.28 6.33 15.35
N LEU A 28 -10.69 7.18 14.41
CA LEU A 28 -10.11 7.19 13.07
C LEU A 28 -8.62 7.54 13.08
N GLU A 29 -8.20 8.47 13.94
CA GLU A 29 -6.79 8.91 14.05
C GLU A 29 -5.91 7.74 14.47
N ILE A 30 -6.28 7.03 15.53
CA ILE A 30 -5.54 5.86 16.00
C ILE A 30 -5.56 4.74 14.95
N TRP A 31 -6.67 4.51 14.24
CA TRP A 31 -6.69 3.55 13.14
C TRP A 31 -5.66 3.87 12.06
N ILE A 32 -5.59 5.14 11.62
CA ILE A 32 -4.61 5.59 10.63
C ILE A 32 -3.19 5.34 11.15
N GLU A 33 -2.88 5.69 12.40
CA GLU A 33 -1.57 5.45 13.00
C GLU A 33 -1.20 3.96 13.01
N LYS A 34 -2.15 3.08 13.37
CA LYS A 34 -1.91 1.62 13.43
C LYS A 34 -1.69 1.01 12.06
N GLU A 35 -2.49 1.38 11.06
CA GLU A 35 -2.32 0.88 9.68
C GLU A 35 -1.00 1.37 9.06
N VAL A 36 -0.63 2.64 9.29
CA VAL A 36 0.67 3.18 8.84
C VAL A 36 1.83 2.43 9.50
N LEU A 37 1.74 2.17 10.80
CA LEU A 37 2.77 1.41 11.51
C LEU A 37 2.88 -0.03 10.99
N ALA A 38 1.75 -0.68 10.70
CA ALA A 38 1.73 -2.01 10.10
C ALA A 38 2.42 -2.01 8.73
N ILE A 39 2.08 -1.07 7.85
CA ILE A 39 2.75 -0.92 6.54
C ILE A 39 4.26 -0.73 6.70
N ILE A 40 4.71 0.10 7.64
CA ILE A 40 6.15 0.30 7.90
C ILE A 40 6.81 -0.99 8.38
N SER A 41 6.13 -1.77 9.22
CA SER A 41 6.60 -3.07 9.69
C SER A 41 6.80 -4.03 8.52
N GLU A 42 5.77 -4.22 7.67
CA GLU A 42 5.85 -5.13 6.52
C GLU A 42 6.88 -4.68 5.47
N LEU A 43 7.08 -3.37 5.29
CA LEU A 43 8.15 -2.86 4.45
C LEU A 43 9.55 -3.20 5.02
N ALA A 44 9.70 -3.24 6.35
CA ALA A 44 10.93 -3.69 6.98
C ALA A 44 11.14 -5.21 6.85
N GLU A 45 10.06 -6.00 6.87
CA GLU A 45 10.09 -7.43 6.56
C GLU A 45 10.51 -7.67 5.10
N LEU A 46 9.89 -6.97 4.15
CA LEU A 46 10.29 -6.96 2.74
C LEU A 46 11.76 -6.57 2.55
N LEU A 47 12.24 -5.57 3.29
CA LEU A 47 13.65 -5.17 3.24
C LEU A 47 14.56 -6.30 3.75
N ASN A 48 14.17 -7.04 4.78
CA ASN A 48 14.89 -8.21 5.28
C ASN A 48 14.95 -9.37 4.29
N GLU A 49 14.07 -9.41 3.29
CA GLU A 49 14.15 -10.37 2.18
C GLU A 49 15.20 -10.04 1.12
N THR A 50 15.85 -8.88 1.26
CA THR A 50 16.99 -8.46 0.43
C THR A 50 18.34 -8.63 1.15
N ASN A 51 19.42 -8.28 0.45
CA ASN A 51 20.78 -8.25 1.00
C ASN A 51 21.20 -6.86 1.51
N PHE A 52 20.28 -6.03 2.01
CA PHE A 52 20.60 -4.65 2.44
C PHE A 52 21.63 -4.56 3.59
N LYS A 53 21.74 -5.60 4.42
CA LYS A 53 22.72 -5.69 5.51
C LYS A 53 24.10 -5.94 4.92
N TRP A 54 24.77 -4.89 4.48
CA TRP A 54 26.08 -4.93 3.84
C TRP A 54 27.20 -5.53 4.71
N TRP A 55 26.98 -5.63 6.03
CA TRP A 55 27.88 -6.27 6.99
C TRP A 55 27.60 -7.77 7.21
N LYS A 56 26.70 -8.39 6.45
CA LYS A 56 26.40 -9.83 6.49
C LYS A 56 26.74 -10.50 5.15
N ASN A 57 26.97 -11.81 5.19
CA ASN A 57 27.13 -12.61 3.98
C ASN A 57 25.83 -12.60 3.15
N PRO A 58 25.92 -12.45 1.81
CA PRO A 58 24.75 -12.46 0.95
C PRO A 58 23.96 -13.77 1.04
N LYS A 59 22.63 -13.68 1.10
CA LYS A 59 21.70 -14.79 0.91
C LYS A 59 21.15 -14.80 -0.52
N LYS A 60 20.73 -15.99 -0.98
CA LYS A 60 19.92 -16.10 -2.19
C LYS A 60 18.57 -15.42 -1.94
N ILE A 61 18.11 -14.62 -2.89
CA ILE A 61 16.80 -13.98 -2.81
C ILE A 61 15.69 -15.03 -2.96
N ASP A 62 14.71 -14.99 -2.06
CA ASP A 62 13.49 -15.77 -2.13
C ASP A 62 12.35 -14.90 -2.69
N ASN A 63 12.03 -15.11 -3.96
CA ASN A 63 10.94 -14.39 -4.63
C ASN A 63 9.56 -14.72 -4.05
N SER A 64 9.38 -15.87 -3.41
CA SER A 64 8.10 -16.21 -2.77
C SER A 64 7.91 -15.39 -1.50
N ALA A 65 8.95 -15.27 -0.68
CA ALA A 65 8.93 -14.45 0.53
C ALA A 65 8.67 -12.98 0.18
N ILE A 66 9.44 -12.42 -0.77
CA ILE A 66 9.23 -11.05 -1.27
C ILE A 66 7.78 -10.80 -1.71
N LYS A 67 7.19 -11.74 -2.45
CA LYS A 67 5.79 -11.59 -2.89
C LYS A 67 4.82 -11.62 -1.71
N GLY A 68 5.08 -12.44 -0.68
CA GLY A 68 4.31 -12.46 0.56
C GLY A 68 4.26 -11.07 1.19
N GLU A 69 5.44 -10.50 1.50
CA GLU A 69 5.53 -9.21 2.17
C GLU A 69 4.89 -8.06 1.36
N ILE A 70 4.99 -8.10 0.02
CA ILE A 70 4.30 -7.13 -0.85
C ILE A 70 2.77 -7.23 -0.72
N ILE A 71 2.25 -8.45 -0.63
CA ILE A 71 0.81 -8.67 -0.44
C ILE A 71 0.37 -8.26 0.96
N ASP A 72 1.20 -8.46 1.98
CA ASP A 72 0.91 -8.00 3.35
C ASP A 72 0.87 -6.47 3.44
N VAL A 73 1.82 -5.76 2.80
CA VAL A 73 1.73 -4.30 2.61
C VAL A 73 0.42 -3.92 1.92
N PHE A 74 0.03 -4.65 0.88
CA PHE A 74 -1.19 -4.35 0.14
C PHE A 74 -2.45 -4.55 0.98
N HIS A 75 -2.50 -5.56 1.87
CA HIS A 75 -3.59 -5.75 2.83
C HIS A 75 -3.81 -4.49 3.68
N PHE A 76 -2.76 -3.96 4.28
CA PHE A 76 -2.85 -2.76 5.13
C PHE A 76 -3.17 -1.48 4.35
N VAL A 77 -2.74 -1.38 3.08
CA VAL A 77 -3.16 -0.28 2.19
C VAL A 77 -4.67 -0.34 1.91
N ILE A 78 -5.26 -1.51 1.71
CA ILE A 78 -6.71 -1.63 1.53
C ILE A 78 -7.45 -1.38 2.85
N SER A 79 -6.92 -1.86 3.97
CA SER A 79 -7.50 -1.62 5.30
C SER A 79 -7.55 -0.12 5.62
N ILE A 80 -6.47 0.63 5.43
CA ILE A 80 -6.50 2.08 5.66
C ILE A 80 -7.49 2.80 4.74
N CYS A 81 -7.59 2.41 3.46
CA CYS A 81 -8.62 2.93 2.54
C CYS A 81 -10.04 2.73 3.11
N LEU A 82 -10.33 1.53 3.62
CA LEU A 82 -11.61 1.21 4.26
C LEU A 82 -11.86 2.06 5.51
N LYS A 83 -10.84 2.33 6.34
CA LYS A 83 -10.98 3.17 7.55
C LYS A 83 -11.30 4.62 7.20
N VAL A 84 -10.66 5.17 6.17
CA VAL A 84 -10.90 6.56 5.73
C VAL A 84 -12.10 6.72 4.80
N GLY A 85 -12.79 5.63 4.46
CA GLY A 85 -13.99 5.65 3.63
C GLY A 85 -13.74 5.74 2.12
N ILE A 86 -12.52 5.43 1.65
CA ILE A 86 -12.24 5.33 0.21
C ILE A 86 -12.87 4.04 -0.33
N THR A 87 -13.67 4.19 -1.38
CA THR A 87 -14.28 3.08 -2.11
C THR A 87 -13.32 2.49 -3.16
N PRO A 88 -13.57 1.25 -3.64
CA PRO A 88 -12.81 0.67 -4.76
C PRO A 88 -12.78 1.59 -6.00
N GLN A 89 -13.91 2.21 -6.31
CA GLN A 89 -14.07 3.09 -7.47
C GLN A 89 -13.25 4.37 -7.29
N GLU A 90 -13.35 5.04 -6.13
CA GLU A 90 -12.58 6.25 -5.85
C GLU A 90 -11.06 5.98 -5.88
N LEU A 91 -10.61 4.84 -5.34
CA LEU A 91 -9.20 4.46 -5.41
C LEU A 91 -8.74 4.26 -6.86
N TYR A 92 -9.56 3.58 -7.68
CA TYR A 92 -9.26 3.33 -9.08
C TYR A 92 -9.18 4.63 -9.89
N ASP A 93 -10.16 5.53 -9.74
CA ASP A 93 -10.18 6.81 -10.45
C ASP A 93 -9.00 7.69 -10.03
N ALA A 94 -8.71 7.77 -8.73
CA ALA A 94 -7.54 8.50 -8.22
C ALA A 94 -6.22 7.92 -8.75
N TYR A 95 -6.12 6.60 -8.92
CA TYR A 95 -4.97 5.96 -9.55
C TYR A 95 -4.82 6.37 -11.01
N LEU A 96 -5.91 6.36 -11.79
CA LEU A 96 -5.89 6.75 -13.21
C LEU A 96 -5.44 8.19 -13.39
N ASP A 97 -6.01 9.12 -12.60
CA ASP A 97 -5.65 10.54 -12.64
C ASP A 97 -4.18 10.74 -12.28
N LYS A 98 -3.71 10.08 -11.22
CA LYS A 98 -2.32 10.16 -10.79
C LYS A 98 -1.36 9.53 -11.80
N ASN A 99 -1.75 8.43 -12.43
CA ASN A 99 -0.96 7.77 -13.47
C ASN A 99 -0.78 8.69 -14.68
N LYS A 100 -1.87 9.27 -15.19
CA LYS A 100 -1.86 10.24 -16.28
C LYS A 100 -0.95 11.43 -15.97
N GLU A 101 -1.10 12.03 -14.79
CA GLU A 101 -0.25 13.14 -14.34
C GLU A 101 1.24 12.74 -14.24
N ASN A 102 1.55 11.51 -13.80
CA ASN A 102 2.93 11.04 -13.75
C ASN A 102 3.54 10.82 -15.15
N ILE A 103 2.74 10.41 -16.14
CA ILE A 103 3.16 10.34 -17.55
C ILE A 103 3.47 11.75 -18.06
N LEU A 104 2.55 12.71 -17.87
CA LEU A 104 2.75 14.09 -18.29
C LEU A 104 4.02 14.71 -17.68
N ARG A 105 4.37 14.35 -16.44
CA ARG A 105 5.66 14.73 -15.82
C ARG A 105 6.87 14.22 -16.58
N GLN A 106 6.86 12.96 -17.01
CA GLN A 106 8.00 12.40 -17.75
C GLN A 106 8.08 12.90 -19.19
N GLU A 107 6.97 13.39 -19.74
CA GLU A 107 6.90 14.01 -21.06
C GLU A 107 7.17 15.54 -21.02
N GLY A 108 7.34 16.12 -19.83
CA GLY A 108 7.48 17.56 -19.65
C GLY A 108 6.24 18.39 -20.00
N LEU A 109 5.07 17.75 -20.03
CA LEU A 109 3.77 18.34 -20.34
C LEU A 109 2.95 18.69 -19.10
N THR A 110 3.50 18.46 -17.91
CA THR A 110 2.85 18.83 -16.63
C THR A 110 2.97 20.35 -16.38
N GLU A 111 1.98 20.91 -15.68
CA GLU A 111 2.06 22.29 -15.17
C GLU A 111 2.97 22.41 -13.92
N LYS A 112 3.43 21.27 -13.37
CA LYS A 112 4.32 21.26 -12.20
C LYS A 112 5.77 21.58 -12.58
N LYS A 113 6.41 22.44 -11.78
CA LYS A 113 7.82 22.83 -11.96
C LYS A 113 8.78 21.65 -11.77
N GLY A 114 9.95 21.69 -12.43
CA GLY A 114 11.04 20.72 -12.27
C GLY A 114 10.95 19.47 -13.16
N TYR A 115 10.03 19.46 -14.13
CA TYR A 115 9.82 18.35 -15.07
C TYR A 115 10.00 18.77 -16.54
N SER A 116 10.51 19.98 -16.79
CA SER A 116 10.80 20.44 -18.15
C SER A 116 11.93 19.59 -18.74
N LEU A 117 11.71 18.98 -19.90
CA LEU A 117 12.72 18.15 -20.57
C LEU A 117 13.86 18.95 -21.22
N ASN A 118 13.74 20.28 -21.27
CA ASN A 118 14.64 21.18 -21.97
C ASN A 118 15.28 22.24 -21.04
N GLU A 119 15.72 21.83 -19.85
CA GLU A 119 16.60 22.66 -18.99
C GLU A 119 18.09 22.40 -19.27
#